data_AF-A8TNU8-F1
#
_entry.id   AF-A8TNU8-F1
#
_cell.length_a   1.000
_cell.length_b   1.000
_cell.length_c   1.000
_cell.angle_alpha   90.00
_cell.angle_beta   90.00
_cell.angle_gamma   90.00
#
_symmetry.space_group_name_H-M   'P 1'
#
loop_
_entity.id
_entity.type
_entity.pdbx_description
1 polymer ?
#
loop_
_entity_poly.entity_id
_entity_poly.type
_entity_poly.pdbx_seq_one_letter_code
_entity_poly.pdbx_strand_id
1 'polypeptide(L)' 'MGIRPYVDDDLIAGRLVAPFATTVSKGKRWYLVYRQARADEPAFSAFRDWMIEQAGAR' A
#
# COMPACT_ATOMS: atom_id res chain seq x y z
N MET A 1 5.25 -10.53 -12.25
CA MET A 1 4.74 -10.17 -10.91
C MET A 1 5.92 -9.66 -10.10
N GLY A 2 5.74 -8.59 -9.34
CA GLY A 2 6.81 -7.79 -8.74
C GLY A 2 6.19 -6.45 -8.37
N ILE A 3 5.50 -6.43 -7.24
CA ILE A 3 4.92 -5.20 -6.70
C ILE A 3 5.91 -4.79 -5.62
N ARG A 4 6.41 -3.56 -5.71
CA ARG A 4 7.51 -3.00 -4.91
C ARG A 4 7.57 -3.45 -3.44
N PRO A 5 6.49 -3.38 -2.63
CA PRO A 5 6.55 -3.79 -1.22
C PRO A 5 6.98 -5.25 -0.99
N TYR A 6 6.85 -6.16 -1.95
CA TYR A 6 7.24 -7.56 -1.79
C TYR A 6 8.67 -7.86 -2.24
N VAL A 7 9.32 -6.94 -2.97
CA VAL A 7 10.61 -7.19 -3.62
C VAL A 7 11.65 -6.12 -3.29
N ASP A 8 11.25 -5.00 -2.67
CA ASP A 8 12.15 -3.90 -2.35
C ASP A 8 13.30 -4.37 -1.44
N ASP A 9 13.03 -5.20 -0.42
CA ASP A 9 14.06 -5.75 0.45
C ASP A 9 15.06 -6.65 -0.29
N ASP A 10 14.56 -7.48 -1.21
CA ASP A 10 15.41 -8.35 -2.02
C ASP A 10 16.23 -7.57 -3.05
N LEU A 11 15.68 -6.47 -3.58
CA LEU A 11 16.39 -5.54 -4.46
C LEU A 11 17.49 -4.80 -3.69
N ILE A 12 17.20 -4.31 -2.48
CA ILE A 12 18.18 -3.66 -1.60
C ILE A 12 19.28 -4.65 -1.20
N ALA A 13 18.92 -5.88 -0.87
CA ALA A 13 19.86 -6.93 -0.49
C ALA A 13 20.63 -7.53 -1.68
N GLY A 14 20.34 -7.13 -2.92
CA GLY A 14 20.99 -7.64 -4.13
C GLY A 14 20.64 -9.09 -4.50
N ARG A 15 19.62 -9.68 -3.86
CA ARG A 15 19.08 -11.00 -4.22
C ARG A 15 18.29 -10.94 -5.53
N LEU A 16 17.68 -9.78 -5.80
CA LEU A 16 17.01 -9.46 -7.04
C LEU A 16 17.69 -8.27 -7.72
N VAL A 17 17.60 -8.22 -9.05
CA VAL A 17 18.03 -7.08 -9.86
C VAL A 17 16.83 -6.61 -10.69
N ALA A 18 16.66 -5.29 -10.80
CA ALA A 18 15.72 -4.67 -11.74
C ALA A 18 16.45 -4.37 -13.06
N PRO A 19 16.21 -5.14 -14.15
CA PRO A 19 17.01 -5.03 -15.38
C PRO A 19 16.86 -3.70 -16.12
N PHE A 20 15.78 -2.97 -15.85
CA PHE A 20 15.48 -1.68 -16.46
C PHE A 20 15.22 -0.65 -15.35
N ALA A 21 15.80 0.54 -15.49
CA ALA A 21 15.55 1.66 -14.58
C ALA A 21 14.13 2.26 -14.77
N THR A 22 13.53 2.07 -15.95
CA THR A 22 12.20 2.58 -16.27
C THR A 22 11.11 1.78 -15.56
N THR A 23 10.30 2.46 -14.75
CA THR A 23 9.13 1.88 -14.10
C THR A 23 7.85 2.48 -14.66
N VAL A 24 6.89 1.63 -15.04
CA VAL A 24 5.54 2.05 -15.43
C VAL A 24 4.55 1.74 -14.32
N SER A 25 3.63 2.66 -14.05
CA SER A 25 2.53 2.41 -13.11
C SER A 25 1.66 1.28 -13.66
N LYS A 26 1.39 0.27 -12.83
CA LYS A 26 0.47 -0.82 -13.17
C LYS A 26 -1.01 -0.38 -13.14
N GLY A 27 -1.30 0.87 -12.79
CA GLY A 27 -2.67 1.40 -12.65
C GLY A 27 -3.48 0.77 -11.52
N LYS A 28 -2.85 -0.03 -10.65
CA LYS A 28 -3.53 -0.69 -9.52
C LYS A 28 -3.58 0.24 -8.32
N ARG A 29 -4.73 0.27 -7.64
CA ARG A 29 -4.95 0.99 -6.39
C ARG A 29 -5.20 0.01 -5.25
N TRP A 30 -4.90 0.44 -4.03
CA TRP A 30 -5.24 -0.26 -2.81
C TRP A 30 -6.60 0.25 -2.30
N TYR A 31 -7.41 -0.65 -1.74
CA TYR A 31 -8.72 -0.32 -1.19
C TYR A 31 -8.80 -0.84 0.24
N LEU A 32 -9.34 -0.02 1.14
CA LEU A 32 -9.71 -0.46 2.48
C LEU A 32 -11.10 -1.11 2.42
N VAL A 33 -11.18 -2.40 2.76
CA VAL A 33 -12.42 -3.16 2.75
C VAL A 33 -12.86 -3.43 4.19
N TYR A 34 -14.09 -3.04 4.52
CA TYR A 34 -14.69 -3.26 5.84
C TYR A 34 -16.21 -3.36 5.73
N ARG A 35 -16.86 -3.91 6.76
CA ARG A 35 -18.33 -3.99 6.83
C ARG A 35 -18.88 -2.62 7.19
N GLN A 36 -19.94 -2.19 6.51
CA GLN A 36 -20.59 -0.90 6.76
C GLN A 36 -21.02 -0.73 8.23
N ALA A 37 -21.48 -1.79 8.89
CA ALA A 37 -21.86 -1.76 10.30
C ALA A 37 -20.71 -1.34 11.26
N ARG A 38 -19.45 -1.46 10.82
CA ARG A 38 -18.27 -1.06 11.61
C ARG A 38 -17.82 0.37 11.35
N ALA A 39 -18.43 1.06 10.38
CA ALA A 39 -18.01 2.40 9.97
C ALA A 39 -18.02 3.40 11.12
N ASP A 40 -18.98 3.23 12.05
CA ASP A 40 -19.21 4.14 13.17
C ASP A 40 -18.62 3.62 14.50
N GLU A 41 -17.92 2.48 14.48
CA GLU A 41 -17.16 2.01 15.66
C GLU A 41 -16.03 3.03 15.96
N PRO A 42 -15.98 3.66 17.14
CA PRO A 42 -15.04 4.75 17.41
C PRO A 42 -13.57 4.37 17.18
N ALA A 43 -13.18 3.16 17.59
CA ALA A 43 -11.83 2.64 17.37
C ALA A 43 -11.51 2.43 15.89
N PHE A 44 -12.51 2.01 15.08
CA PHE A 44 -12.32 1.80 13.66
C PHE A 44 -12.23 3.13 12.90
N SER A 45 -13.06 4.12 13.25
CA SER A 45 -12.97 5.44 12.64
C SER A 45 -11.60 6.07 12.89
N ALA A 46 -11.13 6.06 14.15
CA ALA A 46 -9.80 6.58 14.49
C ALA A 46 -8.68 5.88 13.69
N PHE A 47 -8.76 4.55 13.55
CA PHE A 47 -7.79 3.79 12.76
C PHE A 47 -7.87 4.12 11.26
N ARG A 48 -9.07 4.20 10.69
CA ARG A 48 -9.30 4.55 9.28
C ARG A 48 -8.73 5.93 8.97
N ASP A 49 -9.01 6.91 9.83
CA ASP A 49 -8.61 8.30 9.62
C ASP A 49 -7.09 8.44 9.70
N TRP A 50 -6.46 7.80 10.71
CA TRP A 50 -5.00 7.69 10.79
C TRP A 50 -4.38 7.04 9.55
N MET A 51 -4.96 5.94 9.05
CA MET A 51 -4.42 5.23 7.90
C MET A 51 -4.52 6.05 6.60
N ILE A 52 -5.58 6.83 6.42
CA ILE A 52 -5.72 7.77 5.28
C ILE A 52 -4.64 8.85 5.34
N GLU A 53 -4.35 9.38 6.54
CA GLU A 53 -3.24 10.32 6.75
C GLU A 53 -1.89 9.71 6.35
N GLN A 54 -1.59 8.48 6.79
CA GLN A 54 -0.36 7.79 6.42
C GLN A 54 -0.24 7.50 4.92
N ALA A 55 -1.36 7.34 4.22
CA ALA A 55 -1.38 7.12 2.78
C ALA A 55 -1.05 8.38 1.96
N GLY A 56 -0.90 9.55 2.60
CA GLY A 56 -0.64 10.82 1.92
C GLY A 56 -1.82 11.31 1.08
N ALA A 57 -3.01 10.76 1.29
CA ALA A 57 -4.24 11.19 0.65
C ALA A 57 -4.78 12.41 1.42
N ARG A 58 -4.49 13.61 0.92
CA ARG A 58 -5.20 14.84 1.30
C ARG A 58 -5.90 15.43 0.09
#